data_AF-A0AAX0PTS9-F1
#
_entry.id   AF-A0AAX0PTS9-F1
#
_cell.length_a   1.000
_cell.length_b   1.000
_cell.length_c   1.000
_cell.angle_alpha   90.00
_cell.angle_beta   90.00
_cell.angle_gamma   90.00
#
_symmetry.space_group_name_H-M   'P 1'
#
loop_
_entity.id
_entity.type
_entity.pdbx_description
1 polymer ?
#
loop_
_entity_poly.entity_id
_entity_poly.type
_entity_poly.pdbx_seq_one_letter_code
_entity_poly.pdbx_strand_id
1 'polypeptide(L)'
;MMNQNEREKTLIQNLEELATGQGIDCVWLDTDPKYIPVSDPKDRVVFMNKNWEYGEKSSLALAYGIAAVIHENSSVDDLNGYAQNLIKESKHCTRI
;
A
#
# COMPACT_ATOMS: atom_id res chain seq x y z
N MET A 1 -5.89 -3.60 23.84
CA MET A 1 -5.12 -2.55 23.14
C MET A 1 -4.27 -3.25 22.09
N MET A 2 -4.42 -2.93 20.80
CA MET A 2 -3.53 -3.48 19.77
C MET A 2 -2.15 -2.85 19.87
N ASN A 3 -1.10 -3.66 19.73
CA ASN A 3 0.28 -3.21 19.65
C ASN A 3 0.58 -2.60 18.27
N GLN A 4 1.72 -1.94 18.12
CA GLN A 4 2.07 -1.22 16.88
C GLN A 4 2.15 -2.15 15.65
N ASN A 5 2.69 -3.35 15.81
CA ASN A 5 2.81 -4.33 14.72
C ASN A 5 1.43 -4.86 14.26
N GLU A 6 0.51 -5.05 15.20
CA GLU A 6 -0.86 -5.46 14.88
C GLU A 6 -1.60 -4.36 14.11
N ARG A 7 -1.42 -3.10 14.49
CA ARG A 7 -2.02 -1.96 13.76
C ARG A 7 -1.49 -1.85 12.33
N GLU A 8 -0.19 -2.06 12.15
CA GLU A 8 0.44 -2.03 10.82
C GLU A 8 -0.09 -3.14 9.93
N LYS A 9 -0.18 -4.38 10.44
CA LYS A 9 -0.75 -5.52 9.70
C LYS A 9 -2.22 -5.28 9.33
N THR A 10 -3.03 -4.79 10.26
CA THR A 10 -4.44 -4.46 9.99
C THR A 10 -4.56 -3.38 8.91
N LEU A 11 -3.71 -2.35 8.96
CA LEU A 11 -3.72 -1.30 7.94
C LEU A 11 -3.34 -1.83 6.55
N ILE A 12 -2.29 -2.66 6.47
CA ILE A 12 -1.90 -3.31 5.22
C ILE A 12 -3.07 -4.14 4.66
N GLN A 13 -3.71 -4.97 5.48
CA GLN A 13 -4.85 -5.77 5.05
C GLN A 13 -6.01 -4.89 4.54
N ASN A 14 -6.34 -3.81 5.24
CA ASN A 14 -7.40 -2.89 4.81
C ASN A 14 -7.07 -2.23 3.46
N LEU A 15 -5.80 -1.87 3.23
CA LEU A 15 -5.34 -1.32 1.94
C LEU A 15 -5.42 -2.37 0.82
N GLU A 16 -5.09 -3.63 1.09
CA GLU A 16 -5.23 -4.73 0.13
C GLU A 16 -6.69 -5.01 -0.23
N GLU A 17 -7.59 -5.01 0.76
CA GLU A 17 -9.03 -5.16 0.54
C GLU A 17 -9.57 -4.01 -0.32
N LEU A 18 -9.14 -2.78 -0.05
CA LEU A 18 -9.48 -1.60 -0.85
C LEU A 18 -8.95 -1.69 -2.28
N ALA A 19 -7.69 -2.09 -2.45
CA ALA A 19 -7.05 -2.28 -3.76
C ALA A 19 -7.79 -3.34 -4.58
N THR A 20 -8.09 -4.48 -3.96
CA THR A 20 -8.86 -5.58 -4.56
C THR A 20 -10.24 -5.11 -5.00
N GLY A 21 -10.93 -4.31 -4.16
CA GLY A 21 -12.23 -3.72 -4.50
C GLY A 21 -12.18 -2.78 -5.72
N GLN A 22 -11.01 -2.27 -6.06
CA GLN A 22 -10.75 -1.44 -7.25
C GLN A 22 -10.11 -2.22 -8.40
N GLY A 23 -9.99 -3.55 -8.29
CA GLY A 23 -9.32 -4.38 -9.30
C GLY A 23 -7.84 -4.06 -9.44
N ILE A 24 -7.15 -3.87 -8.30
CA ILE A 24 -5.70 -3.70 -8.21
C ILE A 24 -5.13 -4.87 -7.43
N ASP A 25 -4.18 -5.58 -8.03
CA ASP A 25 -3.54 -6.74 -7.41
C ASP A 25 -2.35 -6.31 -6.55
N CYS A 26 -2.31 -6.75 -5.29
CA CYS A 26 -1.18 -6.54 -4.39
C CYS A 26 -0.37 -7.84 -4.25
N VAL A 27 0.84 -7.88 -4.81
CA VAL A 27 1.67 -9.09 -4.87
C VAL A 27 2.88 -8.94 -3.97
N TRP A 28 3.00 -9.81 -2.96
CA TRP A 28 4.13 -9.81 -2.04
C TRP A 28 5.21 -10.82 -2.46
N LEU A 29 6.35 -10.30 -2.88
CA LEU A 29 7.50 -11.06 -3.34
C LEU A 29 8.49 -11.31 -2.19
N ASP A 30 9.14 -12.48 -2.23
CA ASP A 30 10.25 -12.85 -1.36
C ASP A 30 11.55 -12.65 -2.14
N THR A 31 12.19 -11.48 -1.95
CA THR A 31 13.35 -11.05 -2.74
C THR A 31 14.38 -10.32 -1.87
N ASP A 32 15.47 -9.81 -2.48
CA ASP A 32 16.50 -9.05 -1.78
C ASP A 32 15.90 -7.85 -1.02
N PRO A 33 16.23 -7.65 0.27
CA PRO A 33 15.73 -6.54 1.09
C PRO A 33 15.90 -5.13 0.50
N LYS A 34 16.87 -4.94 -0.41
CA LYS A 34 17.14 -3.65 -1.05
C LYS A 34 16.21 -3.33 -2.22
N TYR A 35 15.48 -4.32 -2.74
CA TYR A 35 14.52 -4.06 -3.81
C TYR A 35 13.31 -3.30 -3.26
N ILE A 36 13.12 -2.11 -3.82
CA ILE A 36 12.02 -1.22 -3.48
C ILE A 36 10.70 -1.76 -4.04
N PRO A 37 9.56 -1.57 -3.33
CA PRO A 37 8.24 -1.79 -3.90
C PRO A 37 8.02 -0.98 -5.17
N VAL A 38 7.32 -1.55 -6.14
CA VAL A 38 7.02 -0.92 -7.42
C VAL A 38 5.57 -1.18 -7.81
N SER A 39 5.04 -0.36 -8.71
CA SER A 39 3.65 -0.45 -9.19
C SER A 39 3.61 -0.28 -10.71
N ASP A 40 2.70 -0.99 -11.35
CA ASP A 40 2.42 -0.85 -12.78
C ASP A 40 0.94 -0.43 -12.96
N PRO A 41 0.68 0.83 -13.37
CA PRO A 41 -0.68 1.31 -13.60
C PRO A 41 -1.44 0.57 -14.71
N LYS A 42 -0.73 0.06 -15.74
CA LYS A 42 -1.37 -0.60 -16.89
C LYS A 42 -1.85 -1.99 -16.53
N ASP A 43 -1.00 -2.74 -15.85
CA ASP A 43 -1.33 -4.08 -15.34
C ASP A 43 -2.13 -4.03 -14.03
N ARG A 44 -2.36 -2.83 -13.48
CA ARG A 44 -3.07 -2.57 -12.23
C ARG A 44 -2.54 -3.41 -11.08
N VAL A 45 -1.23 -3.41 -10.88
CA VAL A 45 -0.56 -4.25 -9.89
C VAL A 45 0.44 -3.45 -9.06
N VAL A 46 0.55 -3.80 -7.77
CA VAL A 46 1.57 -3.32 -6.84
C VAL A 46 2.39 -4.50 -6.37
N PHE A 47 3.69 -4.47 -6.63
CA PHE A 47 4.65 -5.47 -6.17
C PHE A 47 5.32 -4.98 -4.89
N MET A 48 5.00 -5.65 -3.78
CA MET A 48 5.58 -5.41 -2.46
C MET A 48 6.70 -6.41 -2.19
N ASN A 49 7.64 -6.04 -1.32
CA ASN A 49 8.74 -6.91 -0.88
C ASN A 49 8.57 -7.29 0.59
N LYS A 50 8.40 -8.59 0.86
CA LYS A 50 8.22 -9.13 2.22
C LYS A 50 9.43 -8.91 3.13
N ASN A 51 10.62 -8.81 2.54
CA ASN A 51 11.88 -8.67 3.26
C ASN A 51 12.43 -7.25 3.19
N TRP A 52 11.63 -6.27 2.76
CA TRP A 52 12.10 -4.91 2.53
C TRP A 52 12.79 -4.34 3.77
N GLU A 53 13.97 -3.75 3.59
CA GLU A 53 14.78 -3.24 4.71
C GLU A 53 14.07 -2.13 5.51
N TYR A 54 13.08 -1.47 4.90
CA TYR A 54 12.21 -0.47 5.51
C TYR A 54 10.81 -1.01 5.80
N GLY A 55 10.72 -2.23 6.36
CA GLY A 55 9.46 -2.92 6.63
C GLY A 55 8.46 -2.10 7.46
N GLU A 56 8.93 -1.17 8.29
CA GLU A 56 8.09 -0.24 9.06
C GLU A 56 7.34 0.79 8.21
N LYS A 57 7.71 0.94 6.93
CA LYS A 57 7.07 1.83 5.95
C LYS A 57 6.18 1.07 4.96
N SER A 58 5.95 -0.23 5.19
CA SER A 58 5.23 -1.09 4.25
C SER A 58 3.82 -0.60 3.94
N SER A 59 3.05 -0.15 4.94
CA SER A 59 1.72 0.43 4.70
C SER A 59 1.77 1.69 3.83
N LEU A 60 2.75 2.57 4.07
CA LEU A 60 2.93 3.78 3.26
C LEU A 60 3.33 3.45 1.83
N ALA A 61 4.27 2.53 1.64
CA ALA A 61 4.69 2.10 0.30
C ALA A 61 3.55 1.44 -0.47
N LEU A 62 2.74 0.62 0.20
CA LEU A 62 1.55 0.01 -0.41
C LEU A 62 0.51 1.07 -0.80
N ALA A 63 0.17 1.99 0.11
CA ALA A 63 -0.77 3.07 -0.18
C ALA A 63 -0.29 3.96 -1.33
N TYR A 64 1.02 4.22 -1.39
CA TYR A 64 1.62 4.99 -2.49
C TYR A 64 1.55 4.24 -3.82
N GLY A 65 1.86 2.94 -3.83
CA GLY A 65 1.72 2.09 -5.02
C GLY A 65 0.28 2.05 -5.53
N ILE A 66 -0.70 1.88 -4.63
CA ILE A 66 -2.13 1.93 -4.98
C ILE A 66 -2.50 3.29 -5.58
N ALA A 67 -2.08 4.39 -4.94
CA ALA A 67 -2.32 5.73 -5.44
C ALA A 67 -1.70 5.95 -6.83
N ALA A 68 -0.50 5.44 -7.08
CA ALA A 68 0.18 5.52 -8.37
C ALA A 68 -0.54 4.74 -9.47
N VAL A 69 -1.19 3.61 -9.13
CA VAL A 69 -2.03 2.85 -10.07
C VAL A 69 -3.34 3.59 -10.38
N ILE A 70 -3.98 4.20 -9.37
CA ILE A 70 -5.27 4.90 -9.53
C ILE A 70 -5.08 6.24 -10.27
N HIS A 71 -4.06 7.00 -9.89
CA HIS A 71 -3.80 8.35 -10.36
C HIS A 71 -2.58 8.39 -11.28
N GLU A 72 -2.69 7.69 -12.40
CA GLU A 72 -1.63 7.67 -13.42
C GLU A 72 -1.28 9.12 -13.86
N ASN A 73 0.01 9.38 -14.07
CA ASN A 73 0.56 10.69 -14.46
C ASN A 73 0.45 11.82 -13.41
N SER A 74 0.10 11.51 -12.16
CA SER A 74 0.17 12.48 -11.07
C SER A 74 1.60 12.81 -10.64
N SER A 75 1.79 13.99 -10.05
CA SER A 75 3.07 14.39 -9.46
C SER A 75 3.37 13.58 -8.20
N VAL A 76 4.65 13.53 -7.81
CA VAL A 76 5.08 12.85 -6.57
C VAL A 76 4.37 13.41 -5.34
N ASP A 77 4.14 14.74 -5.29
CA ASP A 77 3.49 15.41 -4.17
C ASP A 77 2.00 15.03 -4.08
N ASP A 78 1.30 14.99 -5.22
CA ASP A 78 -0.09 14.58 -5.28
C ASP A 78 -0.24 13.12 -4.84
N LEU A 79 0.61 12.23 -5.35
CA LEU A 79 0.62 10.82 -4.97
C LEU A 79 0.85 10.63 -3.47
N ASN A 80 1.73 11.41 -2.85
CA ASN A 80 1.93 11.39 -1.41
C ASN A 80 0.66 11.85 -0.67
N GLY A 81 -0.01 12.90 -1.15
CA GLY A 81 -1.29 13.35 -0.62
C GLY A 81 -2.37 12.26 -0.69
N TYR A 82 -2.50 11.59 -1.83
CA TYR A 82 -3.45 10.50 -2.03
C TYR A 82 -3.14 9.30 -1.13
N ALA A 83 -1.88 8.88 -1.02
CA ALA A 83 -1.47 7.78 -0.15
C ALA A 83 -1.82 8.06 1.32
N GLN A 84 -1.59 9.29 1.80
CA GLN A 84 -1.96 9.69 3.16
C GLN A 84 -3.47 9.67 3.38
N ASN A 85 -4.27 10.03 2.38
CA ASN A 85 -5.73 9.96 2.46
C ASN A 85 -6.21 8.50 2.49
N LEU A 86 -5.67 7.62 1.64
CA LEU A 86 -5.97 6.18 1.67
C LEU A 86 -5.67 5.56 3.04
N ILE A 87 -4.55 5.94 3.67
CA ILE A 87 -4.19 5.48 5.02
C ILE A 87 -5.22 5.96 6.05
N LYS A 88 -5.69 7.22 5.97
CA LYS A 88 -6.70 7.74 6.89
C LYS A 88 -8.04 7.02 6.74
N GLU A 89 -8.48 6.81 5.51
CA GLU A 89 -9.71 6.08 5.20
C GLU A 89 -9.63 4.63 5.67
N SER A 90 -8.51 3.96 5.42
CA SER A 90 -8.28 2.56 5.79
C SER A 90 -8.14 2.36 7.31
N LYS A 91 -7.77 3.40 8.07
CA LYS A 91 -7.81 3.38 9.55
C LYS A 91 -9.22 3.50 10.12
N HIS A 92 -10.19 3.99 9.34
CA HIS A 92 -11.58 4.16 9.74
C HIS A 92 -12.50 3.06 9.23
N CYS A 93 -11.99 2.12 8.42
CA CYS A 93 -12.66 0.86 8.11
C CYS A 93 -12.70 -0.04 9.36
N THR A 94 -13.53 0.32 10.33
CA THR A 94 -13.97 -0.57 11.40
C THR A 94 -15.28 -1.17 10.90
N ARG A 95 -15.26 -2.43 10.47
CA ARG A 95 -16.48 -3.14 10.04
C ARG A 95 -17.57 -3.01 11.11
N ILE A 96 -18.76 -2.60 10.66
CA ILE A 96 -20.06 -2.83 11.34
C ILE A 96 -20.38 -4.32 11.22
#